data_AF-A0A7C3GBW2-F1
#
_entry.id   AF-A0A7C3GBW2-F1
#
_cell.length_a   1.000
_cell.length_b   1.000
_cell.length_c   1.000
_cell.angle_alpha   90.00
_cell.angle_beta   90.00
_cell.angle_gamma   90.00
#
_symmetry.space_group_name_H-M   'P 1'
#
loop_
_entity.id
_entity.type
_entity.pdbx_description
1 polymer ?
#
loop_
_entity_poly.entity_id
_entity_poly.type
_entity_poly.pdbx_seq_one_letter_code
_entity_poly.pdbx_strand_id
1 'polypeptide(L)' 'MLNKFNKITDDFYATMQIFPEQIDFIKESGFKSIIINRPDMEKPGQPFAEDM' A
#
# COMPACT_ATOMS: atom_id res chain seq x y z
N MET A 1 -13.79 0.56 2.01
CA MET A 1 -13.67 -0.57 1.05
C MET A 1 -12.19 -0.82 0.85
N LEU A 2 -11.74 -2.08 0.96
CA LEU A 2 -10.35 -2.44 0.67
C LEU A 2 -10.03 -2.15 -0.79
N ASN A 3 -8.93 -1.44 -1.05
CA ASN A 3 -8.48 -1.19 -2.41
C ASN A 3 -8.07 -2.51 -3.05
N LYS A 4 -8.62 -2.81 -4.24
CA LYS A 4 -8.28 -4.00 -5.01
C LYS A 4 -6.80 -3.98 -5.38
N PHE A 5 -6.06 -5.06 -5.09
CA PHE A 5 -4.72 -5.28 -5.65
C PHE A 5 -4.83 -5.57 -7.14
N ASN A 6 -4.20 -4.73 -7.97
CA ASN A 6 -4.13 -4.92 -9.41
C ASN A 6 -2.88 -5.73 -9.72
N LYS A 7 -3.08 -6.95 -10.20
CA LYS A 7 -1.99 -7.85 -10.61
C LYS A 7 -1.30 -7.30 -11.85
N ILE A 8 0.04 -7.18 -11.79
CA ILE A 8 0.89 -6.80 -12.94
C ILE A 8 1.66 -8.03 -13.42
N THR A 9 2.29 -8.76 -12.49
CA THR A 9 2.94 -10.07 -12.71
C THR A 9 2.47 -11.06 -11.64
N ASP A 10 3.02 -12.28 -11.61
CA ASP A 10 2.66 -13.27 -10.58
C ASP A 10 3.03 -12.84 -9.16
N ASP A 11 4.08 -12.04 -9.02
CA ASP A 11 4.68 -11.60 -7.76
C ASP A 11 4.62 -10.08 -7.54
N PHE A 12 4.11 -9.30 -8.50
CA PHE A 12 4.04 -7.85 -8.42
C PHE A 12 2.62 -7.32 -8.66
N TYR A 13 2.16 -6.50 -7.72
CA TYR A 13 0.82 -5.93 -7.70
C TYR A 13 0.92 -4.46 -7.36
N ALA A 14 0.00 -3.66 -7.88
CA ALA A 14 -0.14 -2.25 -7.55
C ALA A 14 -1.56 -1.96 -7.05
N THR A 15 -1.68 -1.01 -6.14
CA THR A 15 -2.98 -0.55 -5.63
C THR A 15 -2.96 0.97 -5.43
N MET A 16 -4.12 1.54 -5.12
CA MET A 16 -4.21 2.94 -4.70
C MET A 16 -3.58 3.12 -3.32
N GLN A 17 -3.54 4.36 -2.82
CA GLN A 17 -3.05 4.66 -1.48
C GLN A 17 -3.64 3.70 -0.43
N ILE A 18 -2.76 3.08 0.36
CA ILE A 18 -3.11 2.30 1.54
C ILE A 18 -2.95 3.15 2.81
N PHE A 19 -3.57 2.73 3.91
CA PHE A 19 -3.44 3.37 5.23
C PHE A 19 -2.87 2.37 6.25
N PRO A 20 -2.29 2.84 7.38
CA PRO A 20 -1.65 1.97 8.37
C PRO A 20 -2.53 0.82 8.85
N GLU A 21 -3.85 1.04 8.97
CA GLU A 21 -4.81 0.04 9.42
C GLU A 21 -4.99 -1.12 8.43
N GLN A 22 -4.42 -1.02 7.22
CA GLN A 22 -4.49 -2.04 6.17
C GLN A 22 -3.26 -2.94 6.12
N ILE A 23 -2.19 -2.62 6.86
CA ILE A 23 -0.90 -3.34 6.81
C ILE A 23 -1.06 -4.81 7.20
N ASP A 24 -1.81 -5.10 8.26
CA ASP A 24 -2.02 -6.48 8.73
C ASP A 24 -2.71 -7.33 7.65
N PHE A 25 -3.75 -6.79 7.01
CA PHE A 25 -4.43 -7.47 5.90
C PHE A 25 -3.50 -7.70 4.69
N ILE A 26 -2.65 -6.72 4.35
CA ILE A 26 -1.67 -6.84 3.26
C ILE A 26 -0.66 -7.96 3.58
N LYS A 27 -0.18 -8.02 4.83
CA LYS A 27 0.73 -9.07 5.30
C LYS A 27 0.06 -10.46 5.26
N GLU A 28 -1.16 -10.57 5.77
CA GLU A 28 -1.95 -11.81 5.73
C GLU A 28 -2.26 -12.27 4.30
N SER A 29 -2.33 -11.34 3.35
CA SER A 29 -2.48 -11.62 1.92
C SER A 29 -1.19 -12.20 1.28
N GLY A 30 -0.09 -12.29 2.02
CA GLY A 30 1.16 -12.93 1.58
C GLY A 30 2.19 -11.98 0.97
N PHE A 31 1.94 -10.67 0.97
CA PHE A 31 2.92 -9.68 0.52
C PHE A 31 4.07 -9.55 1.53
N LYS A 32 5.30 -9.45 1.04
CA LYS A 32 6.53 -9.36 1.87
C LYS A 32 7.11 -7.96 1.93
N SER A 33 6.73 -7.09 1.01
CA SER A 33 7.30 -5.75 0.87
C SER A 33 6.26 -4.82 0.29
N ILE A 34 6.36 -3.55 0.69
CA ILE A 34 5.57 -2.45 0.16
C ILE A 34 6.55 -1.48 -0.51
N ILE A 35 6.21 -1.00 -1.69
CA ILE A 35 6.95 0.06 -2.39
C ILE A 35 6.09 1.31 -2.36
N ILE A 36 6.61 2.38 -1.76
CA ILE A 36 5.92 3.67 -1.66
C ILE A 36 6.43 4.58 -2.76
N ASN A 37 5.64 4.73 -3.82
CA ASN A 37 5.99 5.59 -4.94
C ASN A 37 5.65 7.07 -4.68
N ARG A 38 4.79 7.35 -3.70
CA ARG A 38 4.31 8.69 -3.41
C ARG A 38 5.14 9.35 -2.32
N PRO A 39 5.82 10.47 -2.57
CA PRO A 39 6.57 11.21 -1.55
C PRO A 39 5.63 11.77 -0.48
N ASP A 40 6.19 12.03 0.69
CA ASP A 40 5.48 12.69 1.79
C ASP A 40 4.95 14.06 1.38
N MET A 41 3.83 14.45 1.97
CA MET A 41 3.14 15.75 1.76
C MET A 41 2.64 16.05 0.34
N GLU A 42 2.58 15.07 -0.58
CA GLU A 42 2.04 15.29 -1.93
C GLU A 42 0.53 15.67 -1.93
N LYS A 43 -0.27 15.08 -1.03
CA LYS A 43 -1.71 15.33 -0.92
C LYS A 43 -2.15 15.46 0.55
N PRO A 44 -3.05 16.41 0.88
CA PRO A 44 -3.66 16.49 2.21
C PRO A 44 -4.31 15.17 2.65
N GLY A 45 -4.08 14.79 3.91
CA GLY A 45 -4.65 13.57 4.50
C GLY A 45 -4.00 12.27 4.03
N GLN A 46 -2.84 12.34 3.37
CA GLN A 46 -2.03 11.15 3.15
C GLN A 46 -1.31 10.72 4.42
N PRO A 47 -1.06 9.42 4.60
CA PRO A 47 -0.12 8.93 5.60
C PRO A 47 1.33 9.24 5.18
N PHE A 48 2.24 9.28 6.16
CA PHE A 48 3.67 9.38 5.91
C PHE A 48 4.26 8.00 5.61
N ALA A 49 5.40 7.97 4.93
CA ALA A 49 6.13 6.72 4.70
C ALA A 49 6.57 6.04 6.01
N GLU A 50 6.83 6.79 7.08
CA GLU A 50 7.20 6.25 8.40
C GLU A 50 6.02 5.57 9.13
N ASP A 51 4.79 5.86 8.74
CA ASP A 51 3.59 5.23 9.33
C ASP A 51 3.32 3.82 8.74
N MET A 52 4.13 3.37 7.77
CA MET A 52 3.89 2.19 6.92
C MET A 52 4.76 0.97 7.22
#